data_AF-A0A0F9KQW3-F1
#
_entry.id   AF-A0A0F9KQW3-F1
#
_cell.length_a   1.000
_cell.length_b   1.000
_cell.length_c   1.000
_cell.angle_alpha   90.00
_cell.angle_beta   90.00
_cell.angle_gamma   90.00
#
_symmetry.space_group_name_H-M   'P 1'
#
loop_
_entity.id
_entity.type
_entity.pdbx_description
1 polymer ?
#
loop_
_entity_poly.entity_id
_entity_poly.type
_entity_poly.pdbx_seq_one_letter_code
_entity_poly.pdbx_strand_id
1 'polypeptide(L)'
;MAYSTCARVSSLLVNLLNGASDFDNLAADVVPGSAAYIGFMSSGCSIINATLQVHGYSVPVASSNGLFDYLADVEANYAAYRAEMSRSSPRTATGERSRADMFKRVFDDGIKFLSESDLTELGISKSTTDWYIGGRTDSDKSVQESDRDLVQGRFARGRFSNPNVAISSQTAAAS
;
A
#
# COMPACT_ATOMS: atom_id res chain seq x y z
N MET A 1 0.36 15.72 -1.08
CA MET A 1 1.37 15.58 -2.16
C MET A 1 0.95 14.39 -2.99
N ALA A 2 0.68 14.55 -4.29
CA ALA A 2 0.33 13.43 -5.15
C ALA A 2 1.51 12.45 -5.30
N TYR A 3 1.23 11.17 -5.49
CA TYR A 3 2.23 10.12 -5.73
C TYR A 3 2.64 10.04 -7.22
N SER A 4 1.75 10.47 -8.10
CA SER A 4 1.83 10.41 -9.55
C SER A 4 1.93 11.81 -10.17
N THR A 5 2.23 11.83 -11.46
CA THR A 5 2.36 13.05 -12.27
C THR A 5 1.34 13.05 -13.40
N CYS A 6 1.02 14.22 -13.93
CA CYS A 6 0.18 14.36 -15.12
C CYS A 6 0.69 13.53 -16.31
N ALA A 7 2.01 13.39 -16.45
CA ALA A 7 2.65 12.57 -17.47
C ALA A 7 2.40 11.05 -17.28
N ARG A 8 2.31 10.57 -16.03
CA ARG A 8 1.99 9.16 -15.77
C ARG A 8 0.51 8.89 -16.08
N VAL A 9 -0.39 9.80 -15.71
CA VAL A 9 -1.82 9.69 -16.05
C VAL A 9 -2.04 9.77 -17.57
N SER A 10 -1.29 10.63 -18.28
CA SER A 10 -1.39 10.77 -19.73
C SER A 10 -1.04 9.49 -20.50
N SER A 11 -0.08 8.71 -20.00
CA SER A 11 0.23 7.39 -20.57
C SER A 11 -0.93 6.38 -20.49
N LEU A 12 -1.81 6.50 -19.49
CA LEU A 12 -2.99 5.62 -19.35
C LEU A 12 -4.17 6.09 -20.22
N LEU A 13 -4.21 7.38 -20.53
CA LEU A 13 -5.32 8.06 -21.20
C LEU A 13 -4.87 8.77 -22.48
N VAL A 14 -4.06 8.09 -23.30
CA VAL A 14 -3.51 8.64 -24.55
C VAL A 14 -4.60 9.14 -25.50
N ASN A 15 -5.75 8.48 -25.51
CA ASN A 15 -6.94 8.87 -26.29
C ASN A 15 -7.55 10.21 -25.88
N LEU A 16 -7.28 10.69 -24.66
CA LEU A 16 -7.81 11.96 -24.15
C LEU A 16 -6.83 13.13 -24.36
N LEU A 17 -5.61 12.86 -24.83
CA LEU A 17 -4.59 13.89 -24.99
C LEU A 17 -4.82 14.81 -26.19
N ASN A 18 -5.68 14.44 -27.16
CA ASN A 18 -5.96 15.26 -28.35
C ASN A 18 -4.69 15.82 -29.05
N GLY A 19 -3.60 15.06 -29.05
CA GLY A 19 -2.31 15.47 -29.63
C GLY A 19 -1.34 16.18 -28.67
N ALA A 20 -1.72 16.39 -27.41
CA ALA A 20 -0.83 16.86 -26.35
C ALA A 20 0.12 15.74 -25.87
N SER A 21 1.29 16.13 -25.33
CA SER A 21 2.25 15.20 -24.71
C SER A 21 1.83 14.76 -23.30
N ASP A 22 1.13 15.63 -22.57
CA ASP A 22 0.67 15.42 -21.20
C ASP A 22 -0.64 16.17 -20.95
N PHE A 23 -1.16 16.06 -19.73
CA PHE A 23 -2.32 16.82 -19.27
C PHE A 23 -1.95 18.16 -18.62
N ASP A 24 -0.69 18.59 -18.74
CA ASP A 24 -0.27 19.89 -18.23
C ASP A 24 -0.64 20.98 -19.25
N ASN A 25 -1.23 22.07 -18.75
CA ASN A 25 -1.64 23.22 -19.56
C ASN A 25 -2.64 22.90 -20.69
N LEU A 26 -3.56 21.94 -20.46
CA LEU A 26 -4.69 21.71 -21.35
C LEU A 26 -5.51 22.99 -21.47
N ALA A 27 -6.00 23.25 -22.67
CA ALA A 27 -6.92 24.35 -22.92
C ALA A 27 -8.22 24.18 -22.09
N ALA A 28 -8.84 25.30 -21.72
CA ALA A 28 -9.98 25.33 -20.80
C ALA A 28 -11.26 24.68 -21.38
N ASP A 29 -11.30 24.45 -22.68
CA ASP A 29 -12.36 23.75 -23.41
C ASP A 29 -12.18 22.21 -23.40
N VAL A 30 -11.03 21.71 -22.95
CA VAL A 30 -10.79 20.27 -22.77
C VAL A 30 -11.42 19.81 -21.45
N VAL A 31 -12.23 18.74 -21.52
CA VAL A 31 -12.91 18.17 -20.36
C VAL A 31 -12.43 16.74 -20.11
N PRO A 32 -11.85 16.45 -18.94
CA PRO A 32 -11.53 17.37 -17.84
C PRO A 32 -10.26 18.20 -18.12
N GLY A 33 -10.22 19.45 -17.64
CA GLY A 33 -9.05 20.33 -17.75
C GLY A 33 -7.97 20.00 -16.71
N SER A 34 -6.76 20.57 -16.86
CA SER A 34 -5.60 20.27 -16.01
C SER A 34 -5.86 20.44 -14.51
N ALA A 35 -6.59 21.48 -14.11
CA ALA A 35 -6.93 21.71 -12.70
C ALA A 35 -7.81 20.58 -12.11
N ALA A 36 -8.69 19.99 -12.92
CA ALA A 36 -9.51 18.87 -12.49
C ALA A 36 -8.66 17.60 -12.32
N TYR A 37 -7.71 17.34 -13.23
CA TYR A 37 -6.76 16.23 -13.08
C TYR A 37 -5.94 16.33 -11.79
N ILE A 38 -5.41 17.51 -11.47
CA ILE A 38 -4.68 17.75 -10.21
C ILE A 38 -5.58 17.47 -9.00
N GLY A 39 -6.85 17.87 -9.06
CA GLY A 39 -7.84 17.56 -8.04
C GLY A 39 -8.10 16.05 -7.88
N PHE A 40 -8.17 15.32 -8.99
CA PHE A 40 -8.38 13.87 -8.98
C PHE A 40 -7.18 13.12 -8.41
N MET A 41 -5.95 13.49 -8.81
CA MET A 41 -4.73 12.92 -8.23
C MET A 41 -4.70 13.17 -6.72
N SER A 42 -4.86 14.43 -6.29
CA SER A 42 -4.92 14.79 -4.86
C SER A 42 -5.94 13.95 -4.07
N SER A 43 -7.14 13.76 -4.63
CA SER A 43 -8.17 12.90 -4.04
C SER A 43 -7.75 11.42 -3.95
N GLY A 44 -7.07 10.89 -4.97
CA GLY A 44 -6.55 9.52 -4.98
C GLY A 44 -5.48 9.31 -3.91
N CYS A 45 -4.52 10.24 -3.81
CA CYS A 45 -3.52 10.24 -2.74
C CYS A 45 -4.15 10.30 -1.34
N SER A 46 -5.19 11.12 -1.13
CA SER A 46 -5.89 11.17 0.15
C SER A 46 -6.52 9.83 0.53
N ILE A 47 -7.10 9.10 -0.43
CA ILE A 47 -7.68 7.77 -0.18
C ILE A 47 -6.57 6.77 0.18
N ILE A 48 -5.50 6.72 -0.60
CA ILE A 48 -4.34 5.84 -0.34
C ILE A 48 -3.76 6.11 1.06
N ASN A 49 -3.55 7.38 1.40
CA ASN A 49 -3.00 7.76 2.71
C ASN A 49 -3.94 7.39 3.85
N ALA A 50 -5.26 7.59 3.68
CA ALA A 50 -6.22 7.18 4.68
C ALA A 50 -6.19 5.65 4.90
N THR A 51 -6.09 4.86 3.82
CA THR A 51 -5.95 3.39 3.92
C THR A 51 -4.66 3.03 4.67
N LEU A 52 -3.51 3.56 4.26
CA LEU A 52 -2.23 3.28 4.91
C LEU A 52 -2.23 3.66 6.40
N GLN A 53 -2.81 4.82 6.74
CA GLN A 53 -2.91 5.30 8.11
C GLN A 53 -3.82 4.42 8.98
N VAL A 54 -4.92 3.90 8.42
CA VAL A 54 -5.81 2.94 9.13
C VAL A 54 -5.06 1.66 9.49
N HIS A 55 -4.12 1.23 8.64
CA HIS A 55 -3.26 0.07 8.91
C HIS A 55 -2.00 0.41 9.72
N GLY A 56 -1.91 1.63 10.27
CA GLY A 56 -0.82 2.06 11.15
C GLY A 56 0.48 2.39 10.43
N TYR A 57 0.49 2.54 9.11
CA TYR A 57 1.69 2.92 8.35
C TYR A 57 1.95 4.43 8.40
N SER A 58 3.23 4.79 8.32
CA SER A 58 3.64 6.19 8.25
C SER A 58 3.27 6.79 6.89
N VAL A 59 2.57 7.92 6.90
CA VAL A 59 2.17 8.68 5.71
C VAL A 59 2.62 10.14 5.82
N PRO A 60 2.98 10.82 4.69
CA PRO A 60 3.05 10.30 3.33
C PRO A 60 4.27 9.39 3.10
N VAL A 61 4.15 8.46 2.15
CA VAL A 61 5.27 7.59 1.75
C VAL A 61 6.29 8.42 0.97
N ALA A 62 7.57 8.35 1.36
CA ALA A 62 8.64 9.08 0.70
C ALA A 62 8.92 8.56 -0.72
N SER A 63 9.33 9.45 -1.63
CA SER A 63 9.66 9.10 -3.03
C SER A 63 10.84 8.15 -3.19
N SER A 64 11.66 7.99 -2.16
CA SER A 64 12.76 7.02 -2.12
C SER A 64 12.32 5.60 -1.75
N ASN A 65 11.06 5.39 -1.35
CA ASN A 65 10.55 4.08 -0.95
C ASN A 65 10.19 3.24 -2.20
N GLY A 66 10.49 1.94 -2.19
CA GLY A 66 10.20 1.03 -3.31
C GLY A 66 8.70 0.90 -3.63
N LEU A 67 7.81 1.13 -2.65
CA LEU A 67 6.37 1.15 -2.88
C LEU A 67 5.91 2.42 -3.61
N PHE A 68 6.71 3.48 -3.64
CA PHE A 68 6.28 4.78 -4.17
C PHE A 68 5.81 4.69 -5.62
N ASP A 69 6.52 3.97 -6.48
CA ASP A 69 6.13 3.78 -7.88
C ASP A 69 4.82 3.00 -8.01
N TYR A 70 4.60 2.00 -7.15
CA TYR A 70 3.35 1.26 -7.11
C TYR A 70 2.18 2.16 -6.68
N LEU A 71 2.38 2.98 -5.64
CA LEU A 71 1.37 3.96 -5.20
C LEU A 71 1.06 4.99 -6.29
N ALA A 72 2.08 5.41 -7.04
CA ALA A 72 1.91 6.30 -8.18
C ALA A 72 1.06 5.66 -9.30
N ASP A 73 1.25 4.36 -9.59
CA ASP A 73 0.41 3.65 -10.55
C ASP A 73 -1.04 3.52 -10.07
N VAL A 74 -1.24 3.17 -8.79
CA VAL A 74 -2.59 3.07 -8.19
C VAL A 74 -3.30 4.43 -8.23
N GLU A 75 -2.63 5.51 -7.83
CA GLU A 75 -3.21 6.86 -7.90
C GLU A 75 -3.50 7.29 -9.35
N ALA A 76 -2.63 6.97 -10.30
CA ALA A 76 -2.84 7.30 -11.71
C ALA A 76 -4.10 6.61 -12.27
N ASN A 77 -4.37 5.36 -11.88
CA ASN A 77 -5.60 4.65 -12.22
C ASN A 77 -6.85 5.33 -11.63
N TYR A 78 -6.77 5.86 -10.40
CA TYR A 78 -7.86 6.63 -9.82
C TYR A 78 -8.14 7.93 -10.58
N ALA A 79 -7.08 8.67 -10.92
CA ALA A 79 -7.20 9.89 -11.71
C ALA A 79 -7.79 9.60 -13.09
N ALA A 80 -7.38 8.49 -13.72
CA ALA A 80 -7.91 8.06 -15.00
C ALA A 80 -9.40 7.65 -14.93
N TYR A 81 -9.80 6.93 -13.89
CA TYR A 81 -11.19 6.60 -13.61
C TYR A 81 -12.07 7.86 -13.50
N ARG A 82 -11.65 8.83 -12.68
CA ARG A 82 -12.39 10.07 -12.48
C ARG A 82 -12.46 10.90 -13.75
N ALA A 83 -11.39 10.90 -14.54
CA ALA A 83 -11.37 11.60 -15.81
C ALA A 83 -12.35 11.03 -16.83
N GLU A 84 -12.38 9.71 -17.01
CA GLU A 84 -13.35 9.06 -17.90
C GLU A 84 -14.80 9.24 -17.39
N MET A 85 -15.03 9.18 -16.07
CA MET A 85 -16.35 9.44 -15.48
C MET A 85 -16.84 10.89 -15.65
N SER A 86 -15.92 11.86 -15.71
CA SER A 86 -16.27 13.28 -15.86
C SER A 86 -16.80 13.63 -17.24
N ARG A 87 -16.56 12.80 -18.25
CA ARG A 87 -17.14 12.98 -19.58
C ARG A 87 -18.61 12.55 -19.54
N SER A 88 -19.50 13.54 -19.46
CA SER A 88 -20.94 13.36 -19.58
C SER A 88 -21.33 12.95 -21.00
N SER A 89 -21.04 11.71 -21.41
CA SER A 89 -21.70 11.15 -22.60
C SER A 89 -23.12 10.71 -22.20
N PRO A 90 -24.18 11.30 -22.78
CA PRO A 90 -25.56 10.87 -22.53
C PRO A 90 -25.90 9.52 -23.21
N ARG A 91 -24.95 8.93 -23.95
CA ARG A 91 -25.19 7.80 -24.86
C ARG A 91 -24.53 6.49 -24.46
N THR A 92 -23.95 6.39 -23.27
CA THR A 92 -23.40 5.11 -22.84
C THR A 92 -24.49 4.20 -22.30
N ALA A 93 -24.93 3.25 -23.14
CA ALA A 93 -25.74 2.12 -22.68
C ALA A 93 -25.02 1.41 -21.51
N THR A 94 -25.80 0.75 -20.64
CA THR A 94 -25.27 -0.06 -19.53
C THR A 94 -24.28 -1.10 -20.07
N GLY A 95 -22.97 -0.85 -19.93
CA GLY A 95 -21.89 -1.68 -20.49
C GLY A 95 -20.80 -0.92 -21.28
N GLU A 96 -21.06 0.30 -21.76
CA GLU A 96 -20.04 1.09 -22.50
C GLU A 96 -18.99 1.76 -21.60
N ARG A 97 -19.16 1.69 -20.27
CA ARG A 97 -18.18 2.21 -19.28
C ARG A 97 -17.07 1.21 -18.91
N SER A 98 -16.86 0.17 -19.72
CA SER A 98 -15.90 -0.91 -19.44
C SER A 98 -14.50 -0.43 -19.08
N ARG A 99 -14.02 0.67 -19.68
CA ARG A 99 -12.67 1.19 -19.42
C ARG A 99 -12.57 2.00 -18.11
N ALA A 100 -13.55 2.84 -17.81
CA ALA A 100 -13.61 3.54 -16.52
C ALA A 100 -13.74 2.52 -15.38
N ASP A 101 -14.59 1.51 -15.56
CA ASP A 101 -14.78 0.42 -14.60
C ASP A 101 -13.50 -0.43 -14.44
N MET A 102 -12.73 -0.64 -15.50
CA MET A 102 -11.43 -1.31 -15.43
C MET A 102 -10.44 -0.50 -14.59
N PHE A 103 -10.31 0.82 -14.81
CA PHE A 103 -9.43 1.65 -14.00
C PHE A 103 -9.86 1.71 -12.52
N LYS A 104 -11.17 1.78 -12.27
CA LYS A 104 -11.71 1.68 -10.91
C LYS A 104 -11.36 0.34 -10.29
N ARG A 105 -11.51 -0.77 -11.01
CA ARG A 105 -11.18 -2.11 -10.51
C ARG A 105 -9.70 -2.23 -10.17
N VAL A 106 -8.81 -1.78 -11.04
CA VAL A 106 -7.35 -1.81 -10.78
C VAL A 106 -7.00 -0.95 -9.56
N PHE A 107 -7.65 0.21 -9.40
CA PHE A 107 -7.50 1.02 -8.19
C PHE A 107 -8.00 0.28 -6.95
N ASP A 108 -9.21 -0.28 -6.97
CA ASP A 108 -9.80 -1.00 -5.85
C ASP A 108 -8.97 -2.24 -5.47
N ASP A 109 -8.46 -2.99 -6.45
CA ASP A 109 -7.54 -4.12 -6.26
C ASP A 109 -6.21 -3.64 -5.65
N GLY A 110 -5.72 -2.46 -6.04
CA GLY A 110 -4.55 -1.83 -5.46
C GLY A 110 -4.75 -1.44 -3.99
N ILE A 111 -5.90 -0.83 -3.65
CA ILE A 111 -6.28 -0.52 -2.27
C ILE A 111 -6.42 -1.79 -1.45
N LYS A 112 -7.02 -2.84 -2.02
CA LYS A 112 -7.15 -4.14 -1.38
C LYS A 112 -5.78 -4.75 -1.06
N PHE A 113 -4.84 -4.72 -2.01
CA PHE A 113 -3.46 -5.15 -1.77
C PHE A 113 -2.81 -4.39 -0.60
N LEU A 114 -2.99 -3.06 -0.52
CA LEU A 114 -2.46 -2.26 0.59
C LEU A 114 -3.08 -2.62 1.95
N SER A 115 -4.33 -3.09 1.96
CA SER A 115 -5.04 -3.47 3.18
C SER A 115 -4.75 -4.90 3.67
N GLU A 116 -4.46 -5.81 2.74
CA GLU A 116 -4.28 -7.24 3.04
C GLU A 116 -2.80 -7.63 3.20
N SER A 117 -1.88 -6.83 2.66
CA SER A 117 -0.44 -7.16 2.66
C SER A 117 0.30 -6.52 3.83
N ASP A 118 1.31 -7.23 4.33
CA ASP A 118 2.29 -6.63 5.22
C ASP A 118 3.29 -5.79 4.41
N LEU A 119 3.20 -4.46 4.54
CA LEU A 119 4.05 -3.52 3.81
C LEU A 119 5.38 -3.25 4.54
N THR A 120 5.60 -3.84 5.72
CA THR A 120 6.88 -3.72 6.43
C THR A 120 8.01 -4.41 5.68
N GLU A 121 7.72 -5.54 5.03
CA GLU A 121 8.66 -6.24 4.14
C GLU A 121 9.02 -5.40 2.90
N LEU A 122 8.15 -4.48 2.50
CA LEU A 122 8.35 -3.54 1.40
C LEU A 122 9.03 -2.24 1.87
N GLY A 123 9.48 -2.19 3.12
CA GLY A 123 10.28 -1.09 3.67
C GLY A 123 9.47 0.11 4.18
N ILE A 124 8.16 -0.04 4.39
CA ILE A 124 7.36 1.01 5.06
C ILE A 124 7.38 0.79 6.57
N SER A 125 7.78 1.83 7.30
CA SER A 125 7.70 1.83 8.75
C SER A 125 6.27 2.04 9.23
N LYS A 126 5.82 1.18 10.15
CA LYS A 126 4.60 1.42 10.92
C LYS A 126 4.84 2.56 11.91
N SER A 127 3.91 3.51 11.95
CA SER A 127 3.87 4.61 12.92
C SER A 127 3.48 4.12 14.32
N THR A 128 2.74 3.01 14.39
CA THR A 128 2.28 2.40 15.64
C THR A 128 2.74 0.95 15.66
N THR A 129 3.45 0.55 16.70
CA THR A 129 3.81 -0.84 16.96
C THR A 129 2.53 -1.67 17.02
N ASP A 130 2.41 -2.74 16.24
CA ASP A 130 1.22 -3.60 16.26
C ASP A 130 0.98 -4.10 17.69
N TRP A 131 -0.28 -4.05 18.12
CA TRP A 131 -0.70 -4.65 19.38
C TRP A 131 -1.03 -6.11 19.07
N TYR A 132 -0.27 -7.06 19.62
CA TYR A 132 -0.68 -8.46 19.60
C TYR A 132 -2.01 -8.65 20.32
N ILE A 133 -2.72 -9.73 19.96
CA ILE A 133 -3.91 -10.19 20.70
C ILE A 133 -3.54 -10.31 22.19
N GLY A 134 -4.14 -9.46 23.04
CA GLY A 134 -3.78 -9.31 24.45
C GLY A 134 -3.11 -7.98 24.82
N GLY A 135 -2.93 -7.05 23.87
CA GLY A 135 -2.46 -5.69 24.14
C GLY A 135 -0.97 -5.57 24.46
N ARG A 136 -0.16 -6.52 24.00
CA ARG A 136 1.31 -6.48 24.12
C ARG A 136 1.93 -6.20 22.77
N THR A 137 2.97 -5.39 22.72
CA THR A 137 3.75 -5.17 21.50
C THR A 137 4.85 -6.22 21.35
N ASP A 138 5.45 -6.37 20.15
CA ASP A 138 6.64 -7.24 19.97
C ASP A 138 7.83 -6.80 20.82
N SER A 139 7.97 -5.49 21.05
CA SER A 139 8.95 -4.98 22.01
C SER A 139 8.65 -5.48 23.43
N ASP A 140 7.39 -5.43 23.88
CA ASP A 140 7.02 -5.94 25.21
C ASP A 140 7.24 -7.45 25.31
N LYS A 141 6.95 -8.18 24.23
CA LYS A 141 7.17 -9.62 24.15
C LYS A 141 8.66 -9.96 24.20
N SER A 142 9.51 -9.28 23.43
CA SER A 142 10.96 -9.49 23.44
C SER A 142 11.62 -9.12 24.78
N VAL A 143 11.06 -8.13 25.50
CA VAL A 143 11.52 -7.75 26.85
C VAL A 143 11.10 -8.79 27.89
N GLN A 144 9.89 -9.35 27.79
CA GLN A 144 9.40 -10.39 28.70
C GLN A 144 9.93 -11.79 28.41
N GLU A 145 10.17 -12.12 27.14
CA GLU A 145 10.72 -13.39 26.68
C GLU A 145 12.25 -13.32 26.50
N SER A 146 12.91 -12.29 27.06
CA SER A 146 14.37 -12.21 27.13
C SER A 146 14.93 -13.56 27.59
N ASP A 147 15.71 -14.19 26.71
CA ASP A 147 16.26 -15.56 26.74
C ASP A 147 17.04 -15.96 28.00
N ARG A 148 17.02 -15.15 29.05
CA ARG A 148 17.60 -15.44 30.37
C ARG A 148 16.62 -16.15 31.31
N ASP A 149 15.32 -16.09 31.05
CA ASP A 149 14.28 -16.74 31.86
C ASP A 149 13.73 -18.02 31.24
N LEU A 150 14.55 -18.74 30.45
CA LEU A 150 14.29 -20.15 30.19
C LEU A 150 14.41 -20.90 31.52
N VAL A 151 13.28 -21.08 32.20
CA VAL A 151 13.14 -22.03 33.31
C VAL A 151 13.73 -23.34 32.84
N GLN A 152 14.86 -23.75 33.42
CA GLN A 152 15.48 -25.03 33.13
C GLN A 152 14.40 -26.11 33.22
N GLY A 153 14.07 -26.70 32.08
CA GLY A 153 13.08 -27.76 32.02
C GLY A 153 13.58 -28.91 32.87
N ARG A 154 12.94 -29.18 34.02
CA ARG A 154 13.26 -30.33 34.89
C ARG A 154 13.11 -31.68 34.19
N PHE A 155 12.54 -31.71 32.98
CA PHE A 155 12.36 -32.91 32.18
C PHE A 155 12.65 -32.62 30.71
N ALA A 156 13.61 -33.34 30.15
CA ALA A 156 13.89 -33.34 28.71
C ALA A 156 12.70 -33.93 27.95
N ARG A 157 11.97 -33.10 27.19
CA ARG A 157 10.86 -33.54 26.32
C ARG A 157 11.37 -33.77 24.89
N GLY A 158 11.98 -34.91 24.65
CA GLY A 158 12.44 -35.35 23.32
C GLY A 158 11.34 -35.78 22.34
N ARG A 159 10.15 -35.17 22.36
CA ARG A 159 9.09 -35.51 21.38
C ARG A 159 8.38 -34.33 20.70
N PHE A 160 8.72 -33.08 21.06
CA PHE A 160 8.17 -31.87 20.41
C PHE A 160 9.21 -30.74 20.25
N SER A 161 10.48 -31.10 20.09
CA SER A 161 11.56 -30.12 19.92
C SER A 161 11.46 -29.45 18.55
N ASN A 162 11.46 -28.12 18.53
CA ASN A 162 11.57 -27.32 17.32
C ASN A 162 12.93 -27.61 16.64
N PRO A 163 12.96 -28.04 15.35
CA PRO A 163 14.18 -28.51 14.70
C PRO A 163 15.30 -27.46 14.57
N ASN A 164 15.02 -26.18 14.82
CA ASN A 164 15.98 -25.08 14.72
C ASN A 164 16.66 -24.70 16.06
N VAL A 165 16.41 -25.43 17.15
CA VAL A 165 17.02 -25.12 18.45
C VAL A 165 18.29 -25.93 18.64
N ALA A 166 19.44 -25.25 18.70
CA ALA A 166 20.72 -25.85 19.06
C ALA A 166 20.69 -26.26 20.55
N ILE A 167 20.75 -27.56 20.81
CA ILE A 167 20.87 -28.10 22.17
C ILE A 167 22.31 -27.88 22.64
N SER A 168 22.53 -26.99 23.60
CA SER A 168 23.84 -26.84 24.26
C SER A 168 24.09 -28.02 25.20
N SER A 169 24.86 -29.01 24.74
CA SER A 169 25.19 -30.23 25.48
C SER A 169 26.32 -30.07 26.51
N GLN A 170 26.43 -28.90 27.15
CA GLN A 170 27.49 -28.62 28.13
C GLN A 170 26.95 -28.50 29.56
N THR A 171 26.43 -29.59 30.13
CA THR A 171 26.36 -29.74 31.61
C THR A 171 26.09 -31.20 31.98
N ALA A 172 27.09 -32.07 31.75
CA ALA A 172 27.12 -33.40 32.35
C ALA A 172 28.56 -33.92 32.43
N ALA A 173 29.45 -33.19 33.11
CA ALA A 173 30.73 -33.73 33.58
C ALA A 173 31.36 -32.81 34.64
N ALA A 174 30.92 -32.93 35.89
CA ALA A 174 31.75 -32.68 37.05
C ALA A 174 31.13 -33.44 38.23
N SER A 175 31.76 -34.57 38.52
CA SER A 175 31.66 -35.38 39.74
C SER A 175 31.89 -34.56 41.01
#